data_AF-F6FIX4-F1
#
_entry.id   AF-F6FIX4-F1
#
_cell.length_a   1.000
_cell.length_b   1.000
_cell.length_c   1.000
_cell.angle_alpha   90.00
_cell.angle_beta   90.00
_cell.angle_gamma   90.00
#
_symmetry.space_group_name_H-M   'P 1'
#
loop_
_entity.id
_entity.type
_entity.pdbx_description
1 polymer ?
#
loop_
_entity_poly.entity_id
_entity_poly.type
_entity_poly.pdbx_seq_one_letter_code
_entity_poly.pdbx_strand_id
1 'polypeptide(L)'
;MNKLTLAYSAAGVTAASGAGVGGYMYATREVNSKEPKKQLISEFLVSAGKTVLSTEEGGTNKDAGEWTKRQTAYGSAAQEDLITDLDNSNPETTIAKSSTVDLVKMRKWCKKNLSAEFSSTEDALYKKVLKWCTKEAQ
;
A
#
# COMPACT_ATOMS: atom_id res chain seq x y z
N MET A 1 40.08 31.88 24.85
CA MET A 1 41.05 30.78 24.95
C MET A 1 40.65 29.88 26.10
N ASN A 2 40.30 28.62 25.78
CA ASN A 2 40.26 27.42 26.62
C ASN A 2 39.24 27.45 27.80
N LYS A 3 38.53 26.37 28.17
CA LYS A 3 38.94 24.96 28.20
C LYS A 3 37.71 24.05 28.03
N LEU A 4 37.82 23.10 27.09
CA LEU A 4 37.07 21.84 27.08
C LEU A 4 37.37 21.10 28.38
N THR A 5 36.34 20.70 29.12
CA THR A 5 36.50 19.77 30.25
C THR A 5 35.86 18.45 29.84
N LEU A 6 36.71 17.55 29.36
CA LEU A 6 36.42 16.16 29.06
C LEU A 6 36.43 15.40 30.40
N ALA A 7 35.25 15.00 30.88
CA ALA A 7 35.14 14.18 32.08
C ALA A 7 34.96 12.71 31.67
N TYR A 8 36.04 11.94 31.81
CA TYR A 8 36.04 10.49 31.76
C TYR A 8 36.13 9.97 33.20
N SER A 9 35.17 9.16 33.63
CA SER A 9 35.25 8.27 34.80
C SER A 9 34.00 7.40 34.80
N ALA A 10 33.98 6.13 35.14
CA ALA A 10 34.96 5.06 35.31
C ALA A 10 34.06 3.82 35.54
N ALA A 11 34.48 2.64 35.09
CA ALA A 11 33.72 1.40 35.23
C ALA A 11 33.56 0.97 36.71
N GLY A 12 32.47 0.28 37.07
CA GLY A 12 32.37 -0.40 38.37
C GLY A 12 31.02 -0.98 38.82
N VAL A 13 30.53 -2.02 38.13
CA VAL A 13 29.93 -3.30 38.62
C VAL A 13 28.91 -3.32 39.78
N THR A 14 27.76 -3.98 39.54
CA THR A 14 27.30 -5.13 40.36
C THR A 14 26.22 -5.93 39.61
N ALA A 15 26.64 -7.06 39.04
CA ALA A 15 25.71 -8.11 38.63
C ALA A 15 25.23 -8.84 39.90
N ALA A 16 24.03 -8.50 40.37
CA ALA A 16 23.33 -9.29 41.35
C ALA A 16 22.58 -10.41 40.62
N SER A 17 23.10 -11.63 40.75
CA SER A 17 22.46 -12.87 40.35
C SER A 17 21.14 -13.05 41.11
N GLY A 18 20.03 -12.75 40.44
CA GLY A 18 18.69 -13.14 40.84
C GLY A 18 18.06 -13.93 39.70
N ALA A 19 17.91 -15.25 39.88
CA ALA A 19 17.14 -16.09 38.98
C ALA A 19 15.67 -15.65 39.03
N GLY A 20 15.22 -14.99 37.97
CA GLY A 20 13.85 -14.56 37.75
C GLY A 20 13.56 -14.56 36.26
N VAL A 21 12.69 -15.47 35.86
CA VAL A 21 12.26 -15.71 34.48
C VAL A 21 11.52 -14.47 33.97
N GLY A 22 11.90 -13.95 32.81
CA GLY A 22 11.02 -13.11 31.98
C GLY A 22 11.52 -11.69 31.72
N GLY A 23 11.80 -11.43 30.44
CA GLY A 23 11.68 -10.09 29.85
C GLY A 23 12.99 -9.32 29.65
N TYR A 24 13.69 -9.58 28.54
CA TYR A 24 14.54 -8.56 27.94
C TYR A 24 13.63 -7.43 27.43
N MET A 25 13.40 -6.39 28.23
CA MET A 25 12.97 -5.11 27.66
C MET A 25 14.20 -4.43 27.06
N TYR A 26 14.44 -4.70 25.77
CA TYR A 26 15.12 -3.73 24.94
C TYR A 26 14.26 -2.47 24.92
N ALA A 27 14.62 -1.48 25.75
CA ALA A 27 14.17 -0.12 25.54
C ALA A 27 14.81 0.36 24.23
N THR A 28 14.15 0.07 23.11
CA THR A 28 14.42 0.79 21.87
C THR A 28 14.06 2.23 22.14
N ARG A 29 15.09 3.03 22.38
CA ARG A 29 15.09 4.49 22.21
C ARG A 29 14.24 4.79 20.98
N GLU A 30 13.08 5.41 21.19
CA GLU A 30 12.20 5.85 20.11
C GLU A 30 13.02 6.75 19.20
N VAL A 31 13.50 6.17 18.11
CA VAL A 31 13.96 6.92 16.97
C VAL A 31 12.68 7.54 16.44
N ASN A 32 12.50 8.82 16.72
CA ASN A 32 11.53 9.69 16.07
C ASN A 32 11.94 9.82 14.59
N SER A 33 11.86 8.69 13.88
CA SER A 33 11.88 8.66 12.44
C SER A 33 10.48 9.09 12.04
N LYS A 34 10.38 10.29 11.47
CA LYS A 34 9.24 10.72 10.66
C LYS A 34 9.13 9.84 9.41
N GLU A 35 9.08 8.53 9.55
CA GLU A 35 8.60 7.67 8.48
C GLU A 35 7.11 7.97 8.33
N PRO A 36 6.63 8.37 7.15
CA PRO A 36 5.19 8.43 6.93
C PRO A 36 4.66 7.04 7.24
N LYS A 37 3.73 6.94 8.21
CA LYS A 37 3.06 5.67 8.52
C LYS A 37 2.56 5.12 7.20
N LYS A 38 3.18 4.04 6.74
CA LYS A 38 2.78 3.36 5.52
C LYS A 38 1.34 2.89 5.74
N GLN A 39 0.41 3.53 5.06
CA GLN A 39 -1.01 3.22 5.18
C GLN A 39 -1.38 2.33 4.00
N LEU A 40 -2.25 1.35 4.24
CA LEU A 40 -2.78 0.53 3.15
C LEU A 40 -3.76 1.36 2.31
N ILE A 41 -3.69 1.22 0.99
CA ILE A 41 -4.58 1.95 0.08
C ILE A 41 -6.05 1.66 0.40
N SER A 42 -6.40 0.41 0.66
CA SER A 42 -7.77 0.01 1.02
C SER A 42 -8.29 0.72 2.29
N GLU A 43 -7.49 0.75 3.35
CA GLU A 43 -7.84 1.41 4.61
C GLU A 43 -8.03 2.91 4.42
N PHE A 44 -7.13 3.55 3.67
CA PHE A 44 -7.25 4.97 3.38
C PHE A 44 -8.49 5.28 2.56
N LEU A 45 -8.77 4.50 1.51
CA LEU A 45 -9.98 4.66 0.68
C LEU A 45 -11.25 4.56 1.51
N VAL A 46 -11.36 3.57 2.39
CA VAL A 46 -12.52 3.42 3.30
C VAL A 46 -12.61 4.59 4.26
N SER A 47 -11.49 5.04 4.84
CA SER A 47 -11.47 6.21 5.74
C SER A 47 -11.87 7.52 5.04
N ALA A 48 -11.61 7.63 3.73
CA ALA A 48 -11.98 8.75 2.88
C ALA A 48 -13.43 8.62 2.34
N GLY A 49 -14.20 7.63 2.80
CA GLY A 49 -15.58 7.39 2.38
C GLY A 49 -15.73 6.87 0.96
N LYS A 50 -14.68 6.25 0.40
CA LYS A 50 -14.71 5.62 -0.93
C LYS A 50 -15.14 4.18 -0.83
N THR A 51 -15.90 3.72 -1.83
CA THR A 51 -16.40 2.35 -1.91
C THR A 51 -15.51 1.54 -2.85
N VAL A 52 -14.76 0.59 -2.31
CA VAL A 52 -13.95 -0.33 -3.10
C VAL A 52 -14.85 -1.35 -3.80
N LEU A 53 -14.61 -1.56 -5.11
CA LEU A 53 -15.29 -2.55 -5.92
C LEU A 53 -14.91 -3.97 -5.49
N SER A 54 -15.86 -4.90 -5.51
CA SER A 54 -15.60 -6.30 -5.22
C SER A 54 -14.63 -6.91 -6.24
N THR A 55 -13.49 -7.39 -5.76
CA THR A 55 -12.46 -8.05 -6.56
C THR A 55 -12.53 -9.58 -6.48
N GLU A 56 -13.62 -10.15 -5.97
CA GLU A 56 -13.77 -11.60 -5.87
C GLU A 56 -13.86 -12.27 -7.26
N GLU A 57 -13.17 -13.40 -7.38
CA GLU A 57 -13.13 -14.26 -8.56
C GLU A 57 -14.11 -15.42 -8.34
N GLY A 58 -15.08 -15.58 -9.25
CA GLY A 58 -16.12 -16.61 -9.15
C GLY A 58 -17.42 -16.10 -8.49
N GLY A 59 -18.57 -16.54 -9.02
CA GLY A 59 -19.90 -16.12 -8.57
C GLY A 59 -20.42 -14.80 -9.18
N THR A 60 -21.65 -14.42 -8.82
CA THR A 60 -22.26 -13.15 -9.22
C THR A 60 -21.55 -12.00 -8.51
N ASN A 61 -20.66 -11.30 -9.22
CA ASN A 61 -19.99 -10.12 -8.66
C ASN A 61 -21.03 -9.02 -8.41
N LYS A 62 -21.21 -8.63 -7.15
CA LYS A 62 -22.19 -7.61 -6.72
C LYS A 62 -22.00 -6.25 -7.43
N ASP A 63 -20.81 -6.00 -7.95
CA ASP A 63 -20.42 -4.78 -8.64
C ASP A 63 -20.20 -5.00 -10.15
N ALA A 64 -20.77 -6.06 -10.72
CA ALA A 64 -20.61 -6.40 -12.15
C ALA A 64 -20.93 -5.22 -13.09
N GLY A 65 -22.01 -4.47 -12.82
CA GLY A 65 -22.37 -3.30 -13.61
C GLY A 65 -21.33 -2.18 -13.54
N GLU A 66 -20.70 -1.97 -12.39
CA GLU A 66 -19.60 -1.00 -12.24
C GLU A 66 -18.34 -1.48 -12.97
N TRP A 67 -18.02 -2.77 -12.88
CA TRP A 67 -16.91 -3.35 -13.65
C TRP A 67 -17.10 -3.17 -15.16
N THR A 68 -18.30 -3.38 -15.70
CA THR A 68 -18.59 -3.12 -17.12
C THR A 68 -18.36 -1.65 -17.50
N LYS A 69 -18.73 -0.70 -16.63
CA LYS A 69 -18.41 0.73 -16.85
C LYS A 69 -16.90 0.97 -16.86
N ARG A 70 -16.14 0.34 -15.93
CA ARG A 70 -14.68 0.44 -15.89
C ARG A 70 -14.02 -0.14 -17.12
N GLN A 71 -14.50 -1.28 -17.62
CA GLN A 71 -14.04 -1.87 -18.87
C GLN A 71 -14.25 -0.92 -20.05
N THR A 72 -15.41 -0.28 -20.14
CA THR A 72 -15.69 0.70 -21.20
C THR A 72 -14.78 1.92 -21.08
N ALA A 73 -14.63 2.48 -19.88
CA ALA A 73 -13.75 3.62 -19.62
C ALA A 73 -12.28 3.30 -19.89
N TYR A 74 -11.83 2.08 -19.59
CA TYR A 74 -10.46 1.62 -19.82
C TYR A 74 -10.09 1.62 -21.31
N GLY A 75 -11.06 1.35 -22.20
CA GLY A 75 -10.87 1.45 -23.65
C GLY A 75 -10.45 2.85 -24.14
N SER A 76 -10.81 3.89 -23.39
CA SER A 76 -10.44 5.28 -23.68
C SER A 76 -9.42 5.86 -22.69
N ALA A 77 -8.79 5.03 -21.86
CA ALA A 77 -7.82 5.47 -20.87
C ALA A 77 -6.57 6.06 -21.53
N ALA A 78 -5.99 7.06 -20.85
CA ALA A 78 -4.68 7.59 -21.17
C ALA A 78 -3.59 6.54 -20.86
N GLN A 79 -2.43 6.65 -21.51
CA GLN A 79 -1.37 5.64 -21.39
C GLN A 79 -0.84 5.53 -19.96
N GLU A 80 -0.74 6.66 -19.27
CA GLU A 80 -0.32 6.79 -17.88
C GLU A 80 -1.29 6.08 -16.90
N ASP A 81 -2.56 5.94 -17.27
CA ASP A 81 -3.60 5.32 -16.44
C ASP A 81 -3.67 3.80 -16.61
N LEU A 82 -2.96 3.23 -17.60
CA LEU A 82 -3.00 1.80 -17.82
C LEU A 82 -2.42 1.04 -16.63
N ILE A 83 -3.00 -0.11 -16.36
CA ILE A 83 -2.62 -1.00 -15.27
C ILE A 83 -1.75 -2.14 -15.79
N THR A 84 -0.88 -2.65 -14.94
CA THR A 84 0.05 -3.72 -15.30
C THR A 84 -0.66 -5.07 -15.43
N ASP A 85 -0.27 -5.85 -16.43
CA ASP A 85 -0.74 -7.21 -16.60
C ASP A 85 0.03 -8.15 -15.66
N LEU A 86 -0.63 -8.58 -14.59
CA LEU A 86 -0.04 -9.44 -13.57
C LEU A 86 0.23 -10.88 -14.06
N ASP A 87 -0.35 -11.28 -15.18
CA ASP A 87 -0.13 -12.61 -15.78
C ASP A 87 1.02 -12.61 -16.78
N ASN A 88 1.56 -11.43 -17.11
CA ASN A 88 2.70 -11.32 -18.00
C ASN A 88 4.01 -11.55 -17.24
N SER A 89 4.95 -12.27 -17.87
CA SER A 89 6.28 -12.49 -17.30
C SER A 89 7.10 -11.21 -17.18
N ASN A 90 6.81 -10.19 -18.00
CA ASN A 90 7.40 -8.86 -17.87
C ASN A 90 6.49 -7.95 -17.02
N PRO A 91 6.94 -7.52 -15.82
CA PRO A 91 6.15 -6.72 -14.88
C PRO A 91 5.84 -5.30 -15.36
N GLU A 92 6.51 -4.83 -16.43
CA GLU A 92 6.24 -3.52 -17.04
C GLU A 92 5.15 -3.57 -18.10
N THR A 93 4.71 -4.78 -18.48
CA THR A 93 3.66 -4.94 -19.48
C THR A 93 2.34 -4.43 -18.92
N THR A 94 1.65 -3.60 -19.69
CA THR A 94 0.32 -3.10 -19.34
C THR A 94 -0.77 -3.89 -20.04
N ILE A 95 -1.94 -3.94 -19.42
CA ILE A 95 -3.14 -4.47 -20.07
C ILE A 95 -3.52 -3.51 -21.19
N ALA A 96 -3.59 -4.02 -22.42
CA ALA A 96 -3.97 -3.21 -23.58
C ALA A 96 -5.34 -2.57 -23.40
N LYS A 97 -5.46 -1.27 -23.73
CA LYS A 97 -6.75 -0.59 -23.72
C LYS A 97 -7.69 -1.21 -24.74
N SER A 98 -8.87 -1.61 -24.28
CA SER A 98 -9.94 -2.15 -25.11
C SER A 98 -11.26 -1.95 -24.40
N SER A 99 -12.33 -1.71 -25.16
CA SER A 99 -13.71 -1.74 -24.65
C SER A 99 -14.16 -3.15 -24.22
N THR A 100 -13.35 -4.17 -24.51
CA THR A 100 -13.54 -5.57 -24.09
C THR A 100 -12.38 -6.08 -23.23
N VAL A 101 -11.69 -5.17 -22.51
CA VAL A 101 -10.58 -5.53 -21.62
C VAL A 101 -10.99 -6.62 -20.62
N ASP A 102 -10.08 -7.55 -20.33
CA ASP A 102 -10.36 -8.67 -19.44
C ASP A 102 -10.59 -8.18 -18.00
N LEU A 103 -11.85 -8.24 -17.57
CA LEU A 103 -12.29 -7.88 -16.23
C LEU A 103 -11.68 -8.78 -15.14
N VAL A 104 -11.28 -10.00 -15.47
CA VAL A 104 -10.56 -10.86 -14.52
C VAL A 104 -9.19 -10.24 -14.21
N LYS A 105 -8.45 -9.84 -15.24
CA LYS A 105 -7.14 -9.19 -15.06
C LYS A 105 -7.25 -7.86 -14.32
N MET A 106 -8.26 -7.03 -14.64
CA MET A 106 -8.49 -5.78 -13.92
C MET A 106 -8.79 -6.01 -12.43
N ARG A 107 -9.67 -6.98 -12.11
CA ARG A 107 -10.01 -7.33 -10.73
C ARG A 107 -8.81 -7.88 -9.96
N LYS A 108 -8.03 -8.75 -10.60
CA LYS A 108 -6.80 -9.30 -10.03
C LYS A 108 -5.79 -8.20 -9.72
N TRP A 109 -5.63 -7.23 -10.62
CA TRP A 109 -4.79 -6.07 -10.40
C TRP A 109 -5.27 -5.25 -9.20
N CYS A 110 -6.57 -4.94 -9.14
CA CYS A 110 -7.14 -4.24 -7.99
C CYS A 110 -6.93 -4.99 -6.68
N LYS A 111 -7.16 -6.31 -6.65
CA LYS A 111 -6.98 -7.15 -5.46
C LYS A 111 -5.55 -7.06 -4.91
N LYS A 112 -4.54 -7.09 -5.79
CA LYS A 112 -3.13 -6.97 -5.40
C LYS A 112 -2.80 -5.59 -4.83
N ASN A 113 -3.27 -4.53 -5.48
CA ASN A 113 -2.84 -3.16 -5.17
C ASN A 113 -3.68 -2.48 -4.09
N LEU A 114 -4.88 -2.97 -3.79
CA LEU A 114 -5.66 -2.51 -2.63
C LEU A 114 -4.92 -2.78 -1.30
N SER A 115 -4.16 -3.86 -1.24
CA SER A 115 -3.29 -4.20 -0.11
C SER A 115 -1.88 -3.60 -0.20
N ALA A 116 -1.61 -2.73 -1.18
CA ALA A 116 -0.33 -2.05 -1.26
C ALA A 116 -0.25 -0.91 -0.25
N GLU A 117 0.94 -0.71 0.29
CA GLU A 117 1.29 0.47 1.07
C GLU A 117 1.50 1.65 0.12
N PHE A 118 1.07 2.84 0.55
CA PHE A 118 1.34 4.08 -0.18
C PHE A 118 1.74 5.19 0.80
N SER A 119 2.47 6.19 0.29
CA SER A 119 3.00 7.29 1.10
C SER A 119 2.25 8.60 0.93
N SER A 120 1.52 8.77 -0.19
CA SER A 120 0.82 10.02 -0.51
C SER A 120 -0.28 9.79 -1.54
N THR A 121 -1.36 10.58 -1.49
CA THR A 121 -2.42 10.58 -2.51
C THR A 121 -1.93 11.03 -3.90
N GLU A 122 -0.72 11.59 -3.97
CA GLU A 122 -0.08 11.92 -5.25
C GLU A 122 0.55 10.72 -5.96
N ASP A 123 0.70 9.60 -5.25
CA ASP A 123 1.26 8.35 -5.76
C ASP A 123 0.47 7.85 -6.98
N ALA A 124 1.20 7.51 -8.05
CA ALA A 124 0.60 7.03 -9.29
C ALA A 124 -0.19 5.73 -9.06
N LEU A 125 0.27 4.85 -8.17
CA LEU A 125 -0.45 3.64 -7.82
C LEU A 125 -1.76 3.97 -7.10
N TYR A 126 -1.72 4.88 -6.12
CA TYR A 126 -2.92 5.31 -5.41
C TYR A 126 -3.96 5.89 -6.37
N LYS A 127 -3.54 6.79 -7.27
CA LYS A 127 -4.42 7.39 -8.29
C LYS A 127 -5.06 6.32 -9.19
N LYS A 128 -4.29 5.32 -9.63
CA LYS A 128 -4.81 4.20 -10.43
C LYS A 128 -5.78 3.33 -9.65
N VAL A 129 -5.49 3.01 -8.39
CA VAL A 129 -6.40 2.21 -7.55
C VAL A 129 -7.69 2.99 -7.28
N LEU A 130 -7.60 4.28 -6.98
CA LEU A 130 -8.76 5.15 -6.86
C LEU A 130 -9.57 5.14 -8.16
N LYS A 131 -8.92 5.23 -9.33
CA LYS A 131 -9.57 5.30 -10.63
C LYS A 131 -10.23 3.98 -11.08
N TRP A 132 -9.59 2.85 -10.84
CA TRP A 132 -10.02 1.58 -11.43
C TRP A 132 -10.72 0.64 -10.44
N CYS A 133 -10.48 0.83 -9.14
CA CYS A 133 -10.91 -0.11 -8.11
C CYS A 133 -11.99 0.46 -7.17
N THR A 134 -12.51 1.67 -7.42
CA THR A 134 -13.57 2.28 -6.60
C THR A 134 -14.83 2.58 -7.42
N LYS A 135 -15.97 2.75 -6.74
CA LYS A 135 -17.25 3.15 -7.38
C LYS A 135 -17.25 4.61 -7.78
N GLU A 136 -16.58 5.44 -7.01
CA GLU A 136 -16.56 6.90 -7.16
C GLU A 136 -15.49 7.38 -8.12
N ALA A 137 -14.88 6.49 -8.91
CA ALA A 137 -13.83 6.93 -9.81
C ALA A 137 -14.37 7.91 -10.85
N GLN A 138 -13.66 9.04 -10.90
CA GLN A 138 -13.87 10.18 -11.78
C GLN A 138 -12.99 10.06 -13.02
#